data_AF-A0AAU3ZEN8-F1
#
_entry.id   AF-A0AAU3ZEN8-F1
#
_cell.length_a   1.000
_cell.length_b   1.000
_cell.length_c   1.000
_cell.angle_alpha   90.00
_cell.angle_beta   90.00
_cell.angle_gamma   90.00
#
_symmetry.space_group_name_H-M   'P 1'
#
loop_
_entity.id
_entity.type
_entity.pdbx_description
1 polymer ?
#
loop_
_entity_poly.entity_id
_entity_poly.type
_entity_poly.pdbx_seq_one_letter_code
_entity_poly.pdbx_strand_id
1 'polypeptide(L)'
;MTDTTTETPATTERTTAAVPQQEPYVPEALGATRIAGLLGQHTGQPVTPDDVAELVAQEHLEVVDHYKGWPMYSTAAARELDTELVHAVVAERVAWEAASLARDAAAERIGWHWSDLVRMGEEGRITTGRGGRYLITDLDTMAAEADGEQYVTAKYAATDVLEIRASDWKYVEAAGWIRPAQTYEREVGRHRTVTVSLYRLGDVRALLELPGVDWEAVRGLTKGTPSPLREYAKLAPTRAAAVRAFAQGLAVRTVRRTRGCSTSSRSSTPPRPTADKACRPPTPAPATAAPPCRPPPRTSRRSSTPGSGPESREARKEGRERNGPGFPPSRAAGGERAERPGPRAPGPGRGPAAEEPAHAAPSQLPGPTDT
;
A
#
# COMPACT_ATOMS: atom_id res chain seq x y z
N MET A 1 -59.16 56.84 -57.13
CA MET A 1 -58.88 57.62 -55.90
C MET A 1 -58.28 56.60 -54.95
N THR A 2 -57.04 56.62 -54.49
CA THR A 2 -55.99 57.63 -54.17
C THR A 2 -54.94 56.76 -53.44
N ASP A 3 -53.63 56.92 -53.42
CA ASP A 3 -52.64 57.81 -54.01
C ASP A 3 -51.35 56.99 -54.13
N THR A 4 -50.66 57.11 -55.24
CA THR A 4 -49.36 56.49 -55.50
C THR A 4 -48.27 57.43 -54.98
N THR A 5 -47.65 57.08 -53.85
CA THR A 5 -46.46 57.78 -53.34
C THR A 5 -45.20 57.09 -53.85
N THR A 6 -44.51 57.75 -54.76
CA THR A 6 -43.18 57.39 -55.27
C THR A 6 -42.13 57.91 -54.28
N GLU A 7 -41.51 57.02 -53.51
CA GLU A 7 -40.32 57.34 -52.72
C GLU A 7 -39.04 57.09 -53.54
N THR A 8 -38.25 58.14 -53.68
CA THR A 8 -36.92 58.19 -54.30
C THR A 8 -35.88 57.58 -53.35
N PRO A 9 -35.17 56.50 -53.69
CA PRO A 9 -34.02 56.07 -52.91
C PRO A 9 -32.83 57.00 -53.20
N ALA A 10 -32.49 57.84 -52.22
CA ALA A 10 -31.24 58.59 -52.22
C ALA A 10 -30.07 57.65 -51.89
N THR A 11 -29.42 57.14 -52.94
CA THR A 11 -28.16 56.41 -52.85
C THR A 11 -27.08 57.35 -52.32
N THR A 12 -26.83 57.28 -51.01
CA THR A 12 -25.68 57.91 -50.37
C THR A 12 -24.50 56.95 -50.47
N GLU A 13 -23.64 57.16 -51.48
CA GLU A 13 -22.34 56.51 -51.58
C GLU A 13 -21.43 57.02 -50.44
N ARG A 14 -21.55 56.39 -49.26
CA ARG A 14 -20.60 56.58 -48.17
C ARG A 14 -19.34 55.78 -48.51
N THR A 15 -18.40 56.43 -49.18
CA THR A 15 -17.01 55.99 -49.35
C THR A 15 -16.38 55.83 -47.97
N THR A 16 -16.53 54.63 -47.40
CA THR A 16 -15.83 54.22 -46.18
C THR A 16 -14.38 54.02 -46.57
N ALA A 17 -13.53 55.01 -46.27
CA ALA A 17 -12.08 54.85 -46.40
C ALA A 17 -11.67 53.60 -45.62
N ALA A 18 -11.13 52.61 -46.33
CA ALA A 18 -10.61 51.38 -45.74
C ALA A 18 -9.51 51.77 -44.74
N VAL A 19 -9.85 51.74 -43.45
CA VAL A 19 -8.86 51.79 -42.39
C VAL A 19 -7.96 50.59 -42.62
N PRO A 20 -6.65 50.76 -42.86
CA PRO A 20 -5.74 49.63 -43.00
C PRO A 20 -5.92 48.79 -41.74
N GLN A 21 -6.32 47.54 -41.91
CA GLN A 21 -6.44 46.63 -40.78
C GLN A 21 -5.04 46.53 -40.18
N GLN A 22 -4.82 47.24 -39.08
CA GLN A 22 -3.62 47.06 -38.27
C GLN A 22 -3.64 45.60 -37.87
N GLU A 23 -2.68 44.83 -38.39
CA GLU A 23 -2.44 43.48 -37.91
C GLU A 23 -2.31 43.58 -36.38
N PRO A 24 -3.13 42.81 -35.63
CA PRO A 24 -3.18 42.92 -34.19
C PRO A 24 -1.77 42.76 -33.65
N TYR A 25 -1.27 43.77 -32.93
CA TYR A 25 0.05 43.74 -32.31
C TYR A 25 0.14 42.53 -31.39
N VAL A 26 0.80 41.47 -31.85
CA VAL A 26 1.05 40.29 -31.07
C VAL A 26 2.37 40.51 -30.35
N PRO A 27 2.40 40.48 -29.01
CA PRO A 27 3.64 40.63 -28.28
C PRO A 27 4.64 39.55 -28.72
N GLU A 28 5.90 39.96 -28.91
CA GLU A 28 6.97 39.11 -29.42
C GLU A 28 7.26 37.91 -28.50
N ALA A 29 7.10 38.10 -27.19
CA ALA A 29 7.26 37.07 -26.18
C ALA A 29 5.95 36.83 -25.42
N LEU A 30 5.61 35.56 -25.19
CA LEU A 30 4.45 35.14 -24.38
C LEU A 30 4.86 34.10 -23.34
N GLY A 31 4.20 34.10 -22.18
CA GLY A 31 4.39 33.06 -21.16
C GLY A 31 3.77 31.72 -21.56
N ALA A 32 4.18 30.64 -20.88
CA ALA A 32 3.83 29.25 -21.22
C ALA A 32 2.34 29.02 -21.48
N THR A 33 1.45 29.50 -20.59
CA THR A 33 0.00 29.34 -20.74
C THR A 33 -0.56 30.00 -22.00
N ARG A 34 -0.03 31.17 -22.38
CA ARG A 34 -0.49 31.89 -23.57
C ARG A 34 0.05 31.25 -24.86
N ILE A 35 1.29 30.77 -24.82
CA ILE A 35 1.87 30.01 -25.94
C ILE A 35 1.14 28.69 -26.14
N ALA A 36 0.84 27.96 -25.07
CA ALA A 36 0.02 26.74 -25.13
C ALA A 36 -1.36 27.03 -25.75
N GLY A 37 -2.01 28.12 -25.36
CA GLY A 37 -3.27 28.55 -25.98
C GLY A 37 -3.13 28.88 -27.47
N LEU A 38 -2.04 29.53 -27.88
CA LEU A 38 -1.74 29.83 -29.29
C LEU A 38 -1.49 28.56 -30.09
N LEU A 39 -0.67 27.65 -29.59
CA LEU A 39 -0.39 26.35 -30.22
C LEU A 39 -1.66 25.50 -30.31
N GLY A 40 -2.50 25.51 -29.27
CA GLY A 40 -3.76 24.78 -29.29
C GLY A 40 -4.76 25.31 -30.33
N GLN A 41 -4.80 26.63 -30.53
CA GLN A 41 -5.58 27.23 -31.62
C GLN A 41 -5.03 26.86 -33.00
N HIS A 42 -3.70 26.86 -33.15
CA HIS A 42 -3.04 26.52 -34.42
C HIS A 42 -3.21 25.05 -34.80
N THR A 43 -3.07 24.15 -33.83
CA THR A 43 -3.08 22.69 -34.03
C THR A 43 -4.46 22.06 -33.92
N GLY A 44 -5.44 22.75 -33.32
CA GLY A 44 -6.77 22.22 -33.02
C GLY A 44 -6.81 21.23 -31.84
N GLN A 45 -5.71 21.08 -31.09
CA GLN A 45 -5.62 20.16 -29.94
C GLN A 45 -5.40 20.91 -28.61
N PRO A 46 -5.80 20.33 -27.46
CA PRO A 46 -5.53 20.93 -26.16
C PRO A 46 -4.05 20.80 -25.79
N VAL A 47 -3.28 21.86 -26.06
CA VAL A 47 -1.88 22.00 -25.65
C VAL A 47 -1.82 22.61 -24.25
N THR A 48 -0.98 22.04 -23.37
CA THR A 48 -0.76 22.48 -21.99
C THR A 48 0.58 23.19 -21.83
N PRO A 49 0.82 23.95 -20.74
CA PRO A 49 2.13 24.53 -20.46
C PRO A 49 3.26 23.50 -20.35
N ASP A 50 2.96 22.27 -19.93
CA ASP A 50 3.96 21.20 -19.82
C ASP A 50 4.39 20.69 -21.20
N ASP A 51 3.49 20.67 -22.17
CA ASP A 51 3.82 20.36 -23.58
C ASP A 51 4.77 21.41 -24.17
N VAL A 52 4.60 22.70 -23.79
CA VAL A 52 5.51 23.78 -24.19
C VAL A 52 6.89 23.61 -23.57
N ALA A 53 6.96 23.23 -22.29
CA ALA A 53 8.22 22.95 -21.62
C ALA A 53 8.95 21.76 -22.26
N GLU A 54 8.22 20.73 -22.69
CA GLU A 54 8.79 19.59 -23.43
C GLU A 54 9.35 20.02 -24.79
N LEU A 55 8.62 20.84 -25.56
CA LEU A 55 9.10 21.37 -26.83
C LEU A 55 10.39 22.19 -26.66
N VAL A 56 10.54 22.91 -25.54
CA VAL A 56 11.79 23.61 -25.20
C VAL A 56 12.90 22.64 -24.82
N ALA A 57 12.59 21.62 -24.01
CA ALA A 57 13.55 20.59 -23.63
C ALA A 57 14.09 19.80 -24.84
N GLN A 58 13.28 19.67 -25.89
CA GLN A 58 13.64 19.07 -27.18
C GLN A 58 14.26 20.08 -28.17
N GLU A 59 14.54 21.31 -27.74
CA GLU A 59 15.14 22.38 -28.54
C GLU A 59 14.30 22.81 -29.77
N HIS A 60 13.00 22.53 -29.76
CA HIS A 60 12.08 22.92 -30.83
C HIS A 60 11.46 24.30 -30.62
N LEU A 61 11.51 24.83 -29.39
CA LEU A 61 11.04 26.17 -29.06
C LEU A 61 12.05 26.87 -28.13
N GLU A 62 12.34 28.14 -28.42
CA GLU A 62 13.34 28.92 -27.69
C GLU A 62 12.70 29.80 -26.60
N VAL A 63 13.41 29.89 -25.46
CA VAL A 63 13.13 30.86 -24.38
C VAL A 63 13.84 32.17 -24.72
N VAL A 64 13.06 33.22 -25.03
CA VAL A 64 13.59 34.53 -25.47
C VAL A 64 13.76 35.55 -24.34
N ASP A 65 12.98 35.43 -23.27
CA ASP A 65 13.03 36.37 -22.13
C ASP A 65 12.55 35.68 -20.84
N HIS A 66 12.66 36.37 -19.71
CA HIS A 66 12.14 35.94 -18.42
C HIS A 66 11.33 37.07 -17.77
N TYR A 67 10.06 36.80 -17.47
CA TYR A 67 9.22 37.74 -16.74
C TYR A 67 8.96 37.23 -15.33
N LYS A 68 9.45 37.98 -14.33
CA LYS A 68 9.36 37.62 -12.90
C LYS A 68 9.90 36.20 -12.60
N GLY A 69 10.98 35.82 -13.31
CA GLY A 69 11.60 34.50 -13.19
C GLY A 69 10.92 33.39 -13.99
N TRP A 70 9.82 33.67 -14.70
CA TRP A 70 9.15 32.71 -15.57
C TRP A 70 9.65 32.83 -17.02
N PRO A 71 9.97 31.72 -17.69
CA PRO A 71 10.41 31.75 -19.08
C PRO A 71 9.30 32.28 -19.99
N MET A 72 9.70 33.12 -20.94
CA MET A 72 8.86 33.61 -22.03
C MET A 72 9.40 33.09 -23.36
N TYR A 73 8.49 32.75 -24.26
CA TYR A 73 8.82 32.07 -25.51
C TYR A 73 8.43 32.92 -26.72
N SER A 74 9.17 32.75 -27.82
CA SER A 74 8.95 33.48 -29.07
C SER A 74 7.60 33.13 -29.70
N THR A 75 6.76 34.13 -29.94
CA THR A 75 5.47 33.92 -30.64
C THR A 75 5.64 33.64 -32.12
N ALA A 76 6.70 34.19 -32.74
CA ALA A 76 7.03 33.91 -34.13
C ALA A 76 7.46 32.44 -34.29
N ALA A 77 8.40 31.97 -33.47
CA ALA A 77 8.86 30.58 -33.51
C ALA A 77 7.71 29.59 -33.24
N ALA A 78 6.84 29.88 -32.28
CA ALA A 78 5.68 29.03 -31.99
C ALA A 78 4.68 28.93 -33.16
N ARG A 79 4.58 29.96 -34.02
CA ARG A 79 3.72 29.93 -35.22
C ARG A 79 4.34 29.17 -36.39
N GLU A 80 5.66 29.17 -36.46
CA GLU A 80 6.43 28.45 -37.49
C GLU A 80 6.67 26.98 -37.12
N LEU A 81 6.35 26.60 -35.88
CA LEU A 81 6.52 25.25 -35.38
C LEU A 81 5.68 24.23 -36.16
N ASP A 82 6.28 23.10 -36.51
CA ASP A 82 5.61 22.00 -37.20
C ASP A 82 4.43 21.46 -36.35
N THR A 83 3.24 21.42 -36.95
CA THR A 83 2.03 20.95 -36.29
C THR A 83 2.08 19.46 -35.96
N GLU A 84 2.72 18.65 -36.80
CA GLU A 84 2.85 17.20 -36.58
C GLU A 84 3.74 16.91 -35.37
N LEU A 85 4.78 17.72 -35.17
CA LEU A 85 5.64 17.64 -33.99
C LEU A 85 4.84 17.94 -32.71
N VAL A 86 4.03 19.00 -32.71
CA VAL A 86 3.19 19.33 -31.55
C VAL A 86 2.16 18.22 -31.28
N HIS A 87 1.56 17.66 -32.33
CA HIS A 87 0.65 16.51 -32.20
C HIS A 87 1.35 15.30 -31.59
N ALA A 88 2.60 15.02 -31.98
CA ALA A 88 3.37 13.92 -31.41
C ALA A 88 3.63 14.11 -29.91
N VAL A 89 4.03 15.32 -29.49
CA VAL A 89 4.25 15.64 -28.05
C VAL A 89 2.95 15.51 -27.25
N VAL A 90 1.84 16.05 -27.77
CA VAL A 90 0.54 15.96 -27.11
C VAL A 90 0.05 14.51 -27.04
N ALA A 91 0.22 13.74 -28.11
CA ALA A 91 -0.14 12.32 -28.15
C ALA A 91 0.66 11.51 -27.12
N GLU A 92 1.95 11.78 -26.97
CA GLU A 92 2.79 11.16 -25.94
C GLU A 92 2.29 11.49 -24.53
N ARG A 93 1.98 12.77 -24.24
CA ARG A 93 1.40 13.17 -22.94
C ARG A 93 0.09 12.44 -22.66
N VAL A 94 -0.82 12.41 -23.63
CA VAL A 94 -2.13 11.76 -23.48
C VAL A 94 -1.97 10.25 -23.27
N ALA A 95 -1.07 9.59 -24.01
CA ALA A 95 -0.75 8.18 -23.83
C ALA A 95 -0.20 7.92 -22.41
N TRP A 96 0.69 8.79 -21.94
CA TRP A 96 1.23 8.70 -20.58
C TRP A 96 0.17 8.91 -19.51
N GLU A 97 -0.69 9.92 -19.64
CA GLU A 97 -1.80 10.18 -18.71
C GLU A 97 -2.77 9.00 -18.62
N ALA A 98 -3.06 8.35 -19.75
CA ALA A 98 -3.90 7.16 -19.81
C ALA A 98 -3.23 5.93 -19.16
N ALA A 99 -1.91 5.81 -19.28
CA ALA A 99 -1.14 4.71 -18.69
C ALA A 99 -0.72 4.95 -17.23
N SER A 100 -0.98 6.13 -16.66
CA SER A 100 -0.49 6.53 -15.34
C SER A 100 -1.61 6.98 -14.40
N LEU A 101 -1.37 6.91 -13.10
CA LEU A 101 -2.26 7.40 -12.06
C LEU A 101 -1.66 8.61 -11.35
N ALA A 102 -2.54 9.53 -10.96
CA ALA A 102 -2.17 10.59 -10.03
C ALA A 102 -1.78 9.97 -8.67
N ARG A 103 -0.89 10.67 -7.95
CA ARG A 103 -0.33 10.23 -6.65
C ARG A 103 -1.36 9.65 -5.69
N ASP A 104 -2.47 10.33 -5.49
CA ASP A 104 -3.45 9.94 -4.47
C ASP A 104 -4.23 8.69 -4.91
N ALA A 105 -4.56 8.57 -6.21
CA ALA A 105 -5.18 7.38 -6.78
C ALA A 105 -4.22 6.16 -6.79
N ALA A 106 -2.92 6.39 -7.01
CA ALA A 106 -1.90 5.37 -6.92
C ALA A 106 -1.77 4.82 -5.48
N ALA A 107 -1.77 5.72 -4.49
CA ALA A 107 -1.72 5.36 -3.07
C ALA A 107 -2.94 4.54 -2.65
N GLU A 108 -4.14 4.95 -3.07
CA GLU A 108 -5.39 4.21 -2.82
C GLU A 108 -5.37 2.83 -3.47
N ARG A 109 -4.90 2.73 -4.72
CA ARG A 109 -4.84 1.47 -5.47
C ARG A 109 -3.98 0.40 -4.79
N ILE A 110 -2.79 0.76 -4.30
CA ILE A 110 -1.87 -0.18 -3.63
C ILE A 110 -2.19 -0.31 -2.13
N GLY A 111 -2.92 0.64 -1.55
CA GLY A 111 -3.14 0.71 -0.11
C GLY A 111 -1.89 1.16 0.66
N TRP A 112 -0.99 1.89 0.00
CA TRP A 112 0.23 2.44 0.59
C TRP A 112 0.10 3.93 0.88
N HIS A 113 0.96 4.45 1.76
CA HIS A 113 1.03 5.89 1.98
C HIS A 113 1.81 6.57 0.84
N TRP A 114 1.39 7.76 0.41
CA TRP A 114 2.00 8.48 -0.72
C TRP A 114 3.50 8.76 -0.54
N SER A 115 3.98 8.90 0.70
CA SER A 115 5.41 9.11 0.98
C SER A 115 6.25 7.90 0.59
N ASP A 116 5.69 6.69 0.72
CA ASP A 116 6.39 5.48 0.28
C ASP A 116 6.46 5.40 -1.24
N LEU A 117 5.42 5.86 -1.95
CA LEU A 117 5.48 5.98 -3.41
C LEU A 117 6.54 6.99 -3.85
N VAL A 118 6.62 8.16 -3.22
CA VAL A 118 7.67 9.15 -3.54
C VAL A 118 9.05 8.55 -3.32
N ARG A 119 9.26 7.89 -2.18
CA ARG A 119 10.52 7.21 -1.88
C ARG A 119 10.85 6.11 -2.90
N MET A 120 9.89 5.28 -3.29
CA MET A 120 10.08 4.24 -4.32
C MET A 120 10.40 4.84 -5.70
N GLY A 121 9.82 5.99 -6.03
CA GLY A 121 10.13 6.75 -7.24
C GLY A 121 11.57 7.30 -7.21
N GLU A 122 12.00 7.87 -6.10
CA GLU A 122 13.38 8.33 -5.88
C GLU A 122 14.40 7.17 -5.95
N GLU A 123 14.01 5.98 -5.48
CA GLU A 123 14.80 4.75 -5.57
C GLU A 123 14.80 4.15 -6.99
N GLY A 124 13.98 4.67 -7.92
CA GLY A 124 13.89 4.19 -9.31
C GLY A 124 13.18 2.84 -9.47
N ARG A 125 12.39 2.43 -8.46
CA ARG A 125 11.64 1.15 -8.48
C ARG A 125 10.30 1.25 -9.19
N ILE A 126 9.77 2.46 -9.29
CA ILE A 126 8.56 2.77 -10.04
C ILE A 126 8.85 3.95 -10.97
N THR A 127 8.35 3.86 -12.19
CA THR A 127 8.51 4.92 -13.18
C THR A 127 7.62 6.09 -12.80
N THR A 128 8.25 7.19 -12.37
CA THR A 128 7.58 8.47 -12.14
C THR A 128 7.63 9.29 -13.42
N GLY A 129 6.47 9.72 -13.91
CA GLY A 129 6.39 10.60 -15.07
C GLY A 129 5.95 12.01 -14.74
N ARG A 130 5.56 12.71 -15.80
CA ARG A 130 5.16 14.12 -15.74
C ARG A 130 3.99 14.33 -14.77
N GLY A 131 4.00 15.46 -14.06
CA GLY A 131 2.96 15.81 -13.08
C GLY A 131 2.93 14.96 -11.81
N GLY A 132 4.01 14.24 -11.48
CA GLY A 132 4.06 13.38 -10.29
C GLY A 132 3.11 12.19 -10.38
N ARG A 133 2.91 11.67 -11.60
CA ARG A 133 2.09 10.51 -11.90
C ARG A 133 2.95 9.24 -11.93
N TYR A 134 2.33 8.11 -11.66
CA TYR A 134 2.99 6.81 -11.56
C TYR A 134 2.41 5.84 -12.59
N LEU A 135 3.27 5.08 -13.26
CA LEU A 135 2.85 4.12 -14.29
C LEU A 135 2.03 2.97 -13.68
N ILE A 136 0.86 2.67 -14.25
CA ILE A 136 -0.07 1.66 -13.71
C ILE A 136 0.57 0.27 -13.69
N THR A 137 1.33 -0.09 -14.72
CA THR A 137 2.00 -1.40 -14.82
C THR A 137 2.98 -1.64 -13.68
N ASP A 138 3.72 -0.61 -13.29
CA ASP A 138 4.71 -0.69 -12.21
C ASP A 138 4.00 -0.78 -10.85
N LEU A 139 2.92 -0.01 -10.69
CA LEU A 139 2.07 -0.08 -9.49
C LEU A 139 1.43 -1.47 -9.33
N ASP A 140 0.95 -2.07 -10.41
CA ASP A 140 0.34 -3.40 -10.39
C ASP A 140 1.38 -4.50 -10.10
N THR A 141 2.58 -4.35 -10.66
CA THR A 141 3.72 -5.25 -10.36
C THR A 141 4.09 -5.13 -8.89
N MET A 142 4.22 -3.92 -8.36
CA MET A 142 4.50 -3.72 -6.94
C MET A 142 3.36 -4.22 -6.04
N ALA A 143 2.10 -4.04 -6.43
CA ALA A 143 0.98 -4.55 -5.67
C ALA A 143 1.03 -6.08 -5.60
N ALA A 144 1.33 -6.75 -6.72
CA ALA A 144 1.51 -8.20 -6.76
C ALA A 144 2.70 -8.68 -5.89
N GLU A 145 3.83 -7.97 -5.91
CA GLU A 145 4.97 -8.27 -5.05
C GLU A 145 4.65 -8.02 -3.56
N ALA A 146 3.99 -6.90 -3.26
CA ALA A 146 3.62 -6.49 -1.91
C ALA A 146 2.59 -7.44 -1.29
N ASP A 147 1.59 -7.90 -2.05
CA ASP A 147 0.61 -8.89 -1.59
C ASP A 147 1.31 -10.21 -1.22
N GLY A 148 2.41 -10.56 -1.90
CA GLY A 148 3.24 -11.73 -1.59
C GLY A 148 4.18 -11.54 -0.40
N GLU A 149 4.67 -10.32 -0.17
CA GLU A 149 5.71 -10.03 0.82
C GLU A 149 5.21 -9.36 2.10
N GLN A 150 3.96 -8.90 2.17
CA GLN A 150 3.45 -8.27 3.38
C GLN A 150 3.34 -9.29 4.51
N TYR A 151 4.17 -9.08 5.54
CA TYR A 151 4.18 -9.92 6.73
C TYR A 151 3.17 -9.42 7.76
N VAL A 152 2.20 -10.27 8.08
CA VAL A 152 1.18 -10.02 9.11
C VAL A 152 1.41 -10.92 10.32
N THR A 153 1.07 -10.42 11.51
CA THR A 153 1.11 -11.25 12.73
C THR A 153 -0.07 -12.22 12.74
N ALA A 154 0.10 -13.37 13.42
CA ALA A 154 -0.98 -14.36 13.64
C ALA A 154 -2.30 -13.73 14.11
N LYS A 155 -2.22 -12.73 15.00
CA LYS A 155 -3.41 -12.06 15.53
C LYS A 155 -4.15 -11.31 14.43
N TYR A 156 -3.44 -10.47 13.67
CA TYR A 156 -4.01 -9.68 12.58
C TYR A 156 -4.57 -10.59 11.47
N ALA A 157 -3.81 -11.62 11.08
CA ALA A 157 -4.25 -12.62 10.12
C ALA A 157 -5.58 -13.28 10.54
N ALA A 158 -5.70 -13.64 11.82
CA ALA A 158 -6.91 -14.24 12.34
C ALA A 158 -8.10 -13.26 12.39
N THR A 159 -7.90 -12.05 12.92
CA THR A 159 -9.00 -11.13 13.20
C THR A 159 -9.44 -10.29 12.01
N ASP A 160 -8.49 -9.80 11.24
CA ASP A 160 -8.74 -8.78 10.20
C ASP A 160 -8.86 -9.41 8.81
N VAL A 161 -8.23 -10.58 8.57
CA VAL A 161 -8.26 -11.24 7.25
C VAL A 161 -9.23 -12.42 7.22
N LEU A 162 -9.11 -13.35 8.18
CA LEU A 162 -10.00 -14.52 8.23
C LEU A 162 -11.30 -14.26 9.01
N GLU A 163 -11.35 -13.18 9.81
CA GLU A 163 -12.45 -12.84 10.72
C GLU A 163 -12.78 -13.96 11.72
N ILE A 164 -11.79 -14.76 12.09
CA ILE A 164 -11.90 -15.81 13.10
C ILE A 164 -11.34 -15.33 14.43
N ARG A 165 -11.59 -16.09 15.49
CA ARG A 165 -10.95 -15.82 16.78
C ARG A 165 -9.45 -16.03 16.67
N ALA A 166 -8.68 -15.12 17.29
CA ALA A 166 -7.24 -15.31 17.46
C ALA A 166 -6.86 -16.64 18.15
N SER A 167 -7.73 -17.21 19.00
CA SER A 167 -7.51 -18.52 19.63
C SER A 167 -7.60 -19.70 18.66
N ASP A 168 -8.27 -19.52 17.52
CA ASP A 168 -8.56 -20.57 16.56
C ASP A 168 -7.49 -20.65 15.46
N TRP A 169 -6.70 -19.58 15.29
CA TRP A 169 -5.51 -19.55 14.45
C TRP A 169 -4.54 -20.71 14.71
N LYS A 170 -4.41 -21.14 15.97
CA LYS A 170 -3.56 -22.30 16.33
C LYS A 170 -4.00 -23.61 15.70
N TYR A 171 -5.29 -23.77 15.34
CA TYR A 171 -5.78 -24.96 14.64
C TYR A 171 -5.36 -24.92 13.18
N VAL A 172 -5.35 -23.74 12.56
CA VAL A 172 -4.84 -23.54 11.18
C VAL A 172 -3.36 -23.92 11.10
N GLU A 173 -2.55 -23.45 12.06
CA GLU A 173 -1.13 -23.83 12.17
C GLU A 173 -0.96 -25.34 12.45
N ALA A 174 -1.73 -25.89 13.39
CA ALA A 174 -1.64 -27.30 13.77
C ALA A 174 -2.13 -28.26 12.68
N ALA A 175 -3.05 -27.82 11.82
CA ALA A 175 -3.47 -28.54 10.62
C ALA A 175 -2.38 -28.51 9.53
N GLY A 176 -1.37 -27.64 9.67
CA GLY A 176 -0.28 -27.50 8.71
C GLY A 176 -0.67 -26.76 7.43
N TRP A 177 -1.82 -26.08 7.41
CA TRP A 177 -2.30 -25.31 6.26
C TRP A 177 -1.48 -24.05 6.02
N ILE A 178 -0.92 -23.47 7.08
CA ILE A 178 -0.04 -22.32 6.99
C ILE A 178 1.22 -22.54 7.82
N ARG A 179 2.35 -22.01 7.36
CA ARG A 179 3.61 -21.99 8.10
C ARG A 179 4.08 -20.55 8.27
N PRO A 180 4.68 -20.19 9.42
CA PRO A 180 5.25 -18.87 9.59
C PRO A 180 6.39 -18.69 8.58
N ALA A 181 6.32 -17.61 7.80
CA ALA A 181 7.34 -17.28 6.83
C ALA A 181 8.56 -16.65 7.50
N GLN A 182 8.35 -15.91 8.59
CA GLN A 182 9.42 -15.32 9.39
C GLN A 182 9.05 -15.35 10.87
N THR A 183 10.06 -15.32 11.74
CA THR A 183 9.88 -15.12 13.18
C THR A 183 10.82 -14.03 13.63
N TYR A 184 10.35 -13.09 14.45
CA TYR A 184 11.21 -12.10 15.08
C TYR A 184 10.95 -12.05 16.58
N GLU A 185 11.98 -11.66 17.35
CA GLU A 185 11.84 -11.45 18.79
C GLU A 185 11.42 -10.01 19.05
N ARG A 186 10.33 -9.84 19.81
CA ARG A 186 9.86 -8.53 20.29
C ARG A 186 10.03 -8.46 21.80
N GLU A 187 10.69 -7.42 22.27
CA GLU A 187 10.75 -7.11 23.70
C GLU A 187 9.36 -6.66 24.19
N VAL A 188 8.79 -7.42 25.12
CA VAL A 188 7.53 -7.10 25.81
C VAL A 188 7.88 -6.72 27.24
N GLY A 189 8.36 -5.49 27.39
CA GLY A 189 8.83 -4.94 28.65
C GLY A 189 10.31 -5.27 28.95
N ARG A 190 10.75 -4.91 30.16
CA ARG A 190 12.18 -4.87 30.52
C ARG A 190 12.89 -6.23 30.59
N HIS A 191 12.15 -7.33 30.77
CA HIS A 191 12.72 -8.64 31.12
C HIS A 191 12.14 -9.81 30.33
N ARG A 192 11.38 -9.55 29.26
CA ARG A 192 10.71 -10.61 28.49
C ARG A 192 10.78 -10.31 27.01
N THR A 193 11.28 -11.28 26.24
CA THR A 193 11.15 -11.32 24.79
C THR A 193 10.04 -12.31 24.42
N VAL A 194 9.29 -11.99 23.38
CA VAL A 194 8.28 -12.87 22.80
C VAL A 194 8.63 -13.07 21.34
N THR A 195 8.75 -14.32 20.92
CA THR A 195 8.87 -14.67 19.50
C THR A 195 7.51 -14.45 18.84
N VAL A 196 7.46 -13.54 17.88
CA VAL A 196 6.27 -13.25 17.08
C VAL A 196 6.46 -13.88 15.71
N SER A 197 5.57 -14.81 15.38
CA SER A 197 5.47 -15.40 14.05
C SER A 197 4.79 -14.42 13.09
N LEU A 198 5.41 -14.27 11.93
CA LEU A 198 4.96 -13.47 10.80
C LEU A 198 4.58 -14.40 9.65
N TYR A 199 3.42 -14.14 9.06
CA TYR A 199 2.83 -14.88 7.96
C TYR A 199 2.73 -13.96 6.76
N ARG A 200 2.95 -14.49 5.56
CA ARG A 200 2.72 -13.71 4.33
C ARG A 200 1.21 -13.52 4.16
N LEU A 201 0.78 -12.31 3.87
CA LEU A 201 -0.63 -11.98 3.70
C LEU A 201 -1.27 -12.81 2.57
N GLY A 202 -0.55 -13.01 1.47
CA GLY A 202 -0.97 -13.91 0.39
C GLY A 202 -1.26 -15.34 0.87
N ASP A 203 -0.38 -15.94 1.67
CA ASP A 203 -0.60 -17.29 2.23
C ASP A 203 -1.84 -17.33 3.15
N VAL A 204 -2.09 -16.26 3.90
CA VAL A 204 -3.28 -16.14 4.75
C VAL A 204 -4.55 -16.06 3.91
N ARG A 205 -4.56 -15.25 2.84
CA ARG A 205 -5.71 -15.13 1.93
C ARG A 205 -6.00 -16.43 1.19
N ALA A 206 -4.95 -17.16 0.77
CA ALA A 206 -5.08 -18.47 0.13
C ALA A 206 -5.81 -19.50 1.01
N LEU A 207 -5.81 -19.33 2.35
CA LEU A 207 -6.59 -20.19 3.23
C LEU A 207 -8.10 -20.08 2.97
N LEU A 208 -8.60 -18.91 2.58
CA LEU A 208 -10.02 -18.71 2.28
C LEU A 208 -10.48 -19.54 1.07
N GLU A 209 -9.56 -19.89 0.18
CA GLU A 209 -9.81 -20.69 -1.02
C GLU A 209 -9.67 -22.20 -0.77
N LEU A 210 -9.30 -22.64 0.45
CA LEU A 210 -9.15 -24.06 0.76
C LEU A 210 -10.50 -24.80 0.67
N PRO A 211 -10.62 -25.80 -0.22
CA PRO A 211 -11.86 -26.56 -0.35
C PRO A 211 -12.13 -27.40 0.90
N GLY A 212 -13.40 -27.46 1.32
CA GLY A 212 -13.85 -28.30 2.43
C GLY A 212 -13.78 -27.65 3.81
N VAL A 213 -13.26 -26.42 3.93
CA VAL A 213 -13.33 -25.66 5.18
C VAL A 213 -14.50 -24.68 5.13
N ASP A 214 -15.49 -24.86 6.00
CA ASP A 214 -16.60 -23.92 6.14
C ASP A 214 -16.16 -22.72 7.00
N TRP A 215 -15.59 -21.71 6.33
CA TRP A 215 -15.10 -20.51 6.99
C TRP A 215 -16.21 -19.67 7.63
N GLU A 216 -17.42 -19.66 7.04
CA GLU A 216 -18.57 -18.94 7.59
C GLU A 216 -19.01 -19.51 8.95
N ALA A 217 -19.02 -20.84 9.08
CA ALA A 217 -19.29 -21.48 10.37
C ALA A 217 -18.24 -21.15 11.44
N VAL A 218 -17.00 -20.82 11.06
CA VAL A 218 -15.93 -20.46 12.00
C VAL A 218 -16.03 -18.99 12.43
N ARG A 219 -16.37 -18.06 11.51
CA ARG A 219 -16.50 -16.62 11.78
C ARG A 219 -17.60 -16.28 12.80
N GLY A 220 -18.74 -16.98 12.73
CA GLY A 220 -19.92 -16.68 13.55
C GLY A 220 -19.94 -17.24 14.98
N LEU A 221 -18.86 -17.87 15.45
CA LEU A 221 -18.92 -18.57 16.74
C LEU A 221 -19.07 -17.60 17.92
N THR A 222 -19.86 -18.01 18.92
CA THR A 222 -20.01 -17.33 20.23
C THR A 222 -19.00 -17.82 21.27
N LYS A 223 -18.47 -16.90 22.11
CA LYS A 223 -17.37 -17.20 23.04
C LYS A 223 -17.70 -18.44 23.90
N GLY A 224 -16.80 -19.43 23.90
CA GLY A 224 -16.96 -20.68 24.65
C GLY A 224 -17.35 -21.87 23.80
N THR A 225 -17.93 -21.66 22.62
CA THR A 225 -18.23 -22.73 21.67
C THR A 225 -16.94 -23.33 21.11
N PRO A 226 -16.79 -24.68 21.08
CA PRO A 226 -15.66 -25.34 20.44
C PRO A 226 -15.56 -24.96 18.95
N SER A 227 -14.35 -24.66 18.49
CA SER A 227 -14.10 -24.35 17.08
C SER A 227 -14.26 -25.59 16.19
N PRO A 228 -15.00 -25.53 15.06
CA PRO A 228 -15.07 -26.59 14.05
C PRO A 228 -13.69 -26.98 13.49
N LEU A 229 -12.73 -26.05 13.50
CA LEU A 229 -11.35 -26.30 13.04
C LEU A 229 -10.62 -27.40 13.84
N ARG A 230 -11.15 -27.79 15.00
CA ARG A 230 -10.64 -28.91 15.81
C ARG A 230 -10.66 -30.24 15.07
N GLU A 231 -11.56 -30.43 14.10
CA GLU A 231 -11.67 -31.68 13.35
C GLU A 231 -10.47 -31.90 12.43
N TYR A 232 -9.95 -30.82 11.87
CA TYR A 232 -8.82 -30.84 10.93
C TYR A 232 -7.46 -30.86 11.64
N ALA A 233 -7.41 -30.40 12.89
CA ALA A 233 -6.18 -30.30 13.65
C ALA A 233 -6.16 -31.25 14.85
N LYS A 234 -5.34 -32.31 14.77
CA LYS A 234 -4.98 -33.11 15.94
C LYS A 234 -3.99 -32.33 16.79
N LEU A 235 -4.47 -31.38 17.61
CA LEU A 235 -3.58 -30.73 18.56
C LEU A 235 -2.97 -31.77 19.50
N ALA A 236 -1.67 -31.63 19.75
CA ALA A 236 -1.03 -32.32 20.84
C ALA A 236 -1.83 -32.07 22.14
N PRO A 237 -2.01 -33.10 22.98
CA PRO A 237 -2.74 -32.94 24.23
C PRO A 237 -2.12 -31.81 25.05
N THR A 238 -2.96 -30.90 25.55
CA THR A 238 -2.49 -29.80 26.39
C THR A 238 -1.67 -30.34 27.57
N ARG A 239 -0.71 -29.57 28.10
CA ARG A 239 0.08 -29.98 29.28
C ARG A 239 -0.82 -30.45 30.43
N ALA A 240 -1.94 -29.75 30.68
CA ALA A 240 -2.90 -30.15 31.70
C ALA A 240 -3.62 -31.48 31.38
N ALA A 241 -3.95 -31.73 30.11
CA ALA A 241 -4.50 -33.02 29.68
C ALA A 241 -3.46 -34.14 29.81
N ALA A 242 -2.19 -33.88 29.43
CA ALA A 242 -1.10 -34.82 29.60
C ALA A 242 -0.84 -35.13 31.08
N VAL A 243 -0.82 -34.12 31.96
CA VAL A 243 -0.68 -34.29 33.42
C VAL A 243 -1.88 -35.04 34.00
N ARG A 244 -3.11 -34.72 33.59
CA ARG A 244 -4.31 -35.46 34.05
C ARG A 244 -4.30 -36.92 33.58
N ALA A 245 -3.95 -37.17 32.32
CA ALA A 245 -3.83 -38.54 31.78
C ALA A 245 -2.74 -39.32 32.51
N PHE A 246 -1.61 -38.68 32.81
CA PHE A 246 -0.53 -39.27 33.60
C PHE A 246 -0.98 -39.58 35.04
N ALA A 247 -1.59 -38.63 35.73
CA ALA A 247 -2.11 -38.81 37.09
C ALA A 247 -3.18 -39.91 37.14
N GLN A 248 -4.08 -39.96 36.16
CA GLN A 248 -5.07 -41.03 36.00
C GLN A 248 -4.39 -42.39 35.79
N GLY A 249 -3.34 -42.44 34.97
CA GLY A 249 -2.52 -43.64 34.77
C GLY A 249 -1.86 -44.12 36.06
N LEU A 250 -1.37 -43.21 36.90
CA LEU A 250 -0.85 -43.55 38.23
C LEU A 250 -1.96 -44.09 39.14
N ALA A 251 -3.13 -43.44 39.20
CA ALA A 251 -4.25 -43.89 40.01
C ALA A 251 -4.72 -45.31 39.66
N VAL A 252 -4.85 -45.62 38.36
CA VAL A 252 -5.24 -46.96 37.87
C VAL A 252 -4.21 -48.03 38.27
N ARG A 253 -2.90 -47.72 38.21
CA ARG A 253 -1.84 -48.64 38.65
C ARG A 253 -1.89 -48.91 40.15
N THR A 254 -2.13 -47.88 40.96
CA THR A 254 -2.20 -48.02 42.42
C THR A 254 -3.38 -48.91 42.84
N VAL A 255 -4.55 -48.78 42.19
CA VAL A 255 -5.73 -49.63 42.45
C VAL A 255 -5.50 -51.09 42.05
N ARG A 256 -4.77 -51.34 40.95
CA ARG A 256 -4.40 -52.72 40.57
C ARG A 256 -3.42 -53.36 41.56
N ARG A 257 -2.49 -52.58 42.13
CA ARG A 257 -1.52 -53.09 43.11
C ARG A 257 -2.16 -53.47 44.44
N THR A 258 -3.22 -52.77 44.87
CA THR A 258 -3.93 -53.07 46.12
C THR A 258 -4.94 -54.20 45.99
N ARG A 259 -5.61 -54.36 44.84
CA ARG A 259 -6.54 -55.48 44.60
C ARG A 259 -5.88 -56.83 44.29
N GLY A 260 -4.65 -56.84 43.79
CA GLY A 260 -3.90 -58.07 43.53
C GLY A 260 -3.35 -58.78 44.78
N CYS A 261 -3.48 -58.19 45.98
CA CYS A 261 -2.89 -58.72 47.20
C CYS A 261 -3.88 -59.52 48.10
N SER A 262 -5.16 -59.61 47.75
CA SER A 262 -6.18 -60.17 48.66
C SER A 262 -6.81 -61.51 48.25
N THR A 263 -6.26 -62.22 47.26
CA THR A 263 -6.80 -63.54 46.83
C THR A 263 -5.71 -64.59 46.64
N SER A 264 -4.88 -64.80 47.66
CA SER A 264 -3.91 -65.91 47.70
C SER A 264 -3.77 -66.50 49.10
N SER A 265 -4.89 -66.90 49.70
CA SER A 265 -4.91 -67.86 50.82
C SER A 265 -5.84 -69.03 50.50
N ARG A 266 -5.58 -69.72 49.38
CA ARG A 266 -5.92 -71.14 49.28
C ARG A 266 -4.73 -71.91 48.70
N SER A 267 -4.08 -72.59 49.63
CA SER A 267 -3.22 -73.74 49.45
C SER A 267 -3.71 -74.67 48.33
N SER A 268 -3.00 -74.66 47.21
CA SER A 268 -2.82 -75.86 46.41
C SER A 268 -1.40 -75.79 45.83
N THR A 269 -0.55 -76.64 46.37
CA THR A 269 0.81 -76.88 45.92
C THR A 269 0.79 -77.39 44.47
N PRO A 270 1.36 -76.69 43.48
CA PRO A 270 1.58 -77.28 42.17
C PRO A 270 2.87 -78.13 42.20
N PRO A 271 2.92 -79.24 41.44
CA PRO A 271 4.11 -80.07 41.34
C PRO A 271 5.25 -79.34 40.64
N ARG A 272 6.48 -79.62 41.10
CA ARG A 272 7.76 -79.21 40.48
C ARG A 272 7.74 -79.47 38.97
N PRO A 273 7.91 -78.45 38.11
CA PRO A 273 8.40 -78.67 36.75
C PRO A 273 9.90 -78.93 36.82
N THR A 274 10.29 -80.10 36.32
CA THR A 274 11.66 -80.48 36.01
C THR A 274 12.29 -79.50 35.03
N ALA A 275 13.58 -79.25 35.26
CA ALA A 275 14.46 -78.50 34.40
C ALA A 275 14.36 -78.99 32.95
N ASP A 276 13.97 -78.10 32.03
CA ASP A 276 14.72 -77.95 30.79
C ASP A 276 14.31 -76.68 30.03
N LYS A 277 15.25 -76.22 29.19
CA LYS A 277 15.15 -75.13 28.20
C LYS A 277 15.39 -73.69 28.68
N ALA A 278 16.65 -73.31 28.47
CA ALA A 278 17.16 -71.96 28.35
C ALA A 278 16.29 -71.06 27.45
N CYS A 279 15.74 -70.00 28.04
CA CYS A 279 15.39 -68.78 27.33
C CYS A 279 16.19 -67.64 27.95
N ARG A 280 17.29 -67.28 27.27
CA ARG A 280 18.01 -66.02 27.53
C ARG A 280 17.03 -64.85 27.33
N PRO A 281 17.00 -63.85 28.23
CA PRO A 281 16.34 -62.59 27.91
C PRO A 281 17.06 -61.91 26.74
N PRO A 282 16.33 -61.25 25.82
CA PRO A 282 16.98 -60.44 24.79
C PRO A 282 17.75 -59.31 25.47
N THR A 283 19.05 -59.24 25.18
CA THR A 283 19.93 -58.14 25.54
C THR A 283 19.31 -56.83 25.02
N PRO A 284 19.11 -55.80 25.87
CA PRO A 284 18.71 -54.50 25.38
C PRO A 284 19.81 -53.95 24.47
N ALA A 285 19.44 -53.55 23.25
CA ALA A 285 20.34 -52.92 22.30
C ALA A 285 21.04 -51.71 22.97
N PRO A 286 22.33 -51.48 22.71
CA PRO A 286 23.03 -50.32 23.26
C PRO A 286 22.32 -49.05 22.79
N ALA A 287 21.87 -48.25 23.75
CA ALA A 287 21.43 -46.89 23.48
C ALA A 287 22.55 -46.18 22.72
N THR A 288 22.28 -45.81 21.47
CA THR A 288 23.11 -44.90 20.70
C THR A 288 23.25 -43.63 21.53
N ALA A 289 24.44 -43.45 22.10
CA ALA A 289 24.80 -42.25 22.84
C ALA A 289 24.58 -41.05 21.92
N ALA A 290 23.65 -40.18 22.32
CA ALA A 290 23.55 -38.86 21.71
C ALA A 290 24.93 -38.17 21.85
N PRO A 291 25.47 -37.55 20.79
CA PRO A 291 26.72 -36.83 20.89
C PRO A 291 26.59 -35.74 21.96
N PRO A 292 27.62 -35.50 22.78
CA PRO A 292 27.58 -34.43 23.76
C PRO A 292 27.30 -33.11 23.03
N CYS A 293 26.25 -32.41 23.44
CA CYS A 293 25.97 -31.05 23.01
C CYS A 293 27.24 -30.22 23.21
N ARG A 294 27.95 -29.94 22.11
CA ARG A 294 28.98 -28.89 22.10
C ARG A 294 28.26 -27.59 22.49
N PRO A 295 28.69 -26.88 23.53
CA PRO A 295 28.20 -25.53 23.76
C PRO A 295 28.52 -24.67 22.52
N PRO A 296 27.62 -23.77 22.09
CA PRO A 296 27.90 -22.88 20.98
C PRO A 296 29.16 -22.06 21.29
N PRO A 297 30.00 -21.74 20.28
CA PRO A 297 31.15 -20.89 20.49
C PRO A 297 30.68 -19.56 21.09
N ARG A 298 31.27 -19.19 22.23
CA ARG A 298 31.16 -17.84 22.78
C ARG A 298 31.57 -16.87 21.68
N THR A 299 30.61 -16.18 21.07
CA THR A 299 30.88 -15.00 20.25
C THR A 299 31.46 -13.96 21.19
N SER A 300 32.78 -13.82 21.14
CA SER A 300 33.52 -12.71 21.72
C SER A 300 32.89 -11.42 21.23
N ARG A 301 32.23 -10.73 22.16
CA ARG A 301 31.71 -9.37 22.01
C ARG A 301 32.90 -8.45 21.78
N ARG A 302 33.31 -8.31 20.52
CA ARG A 302 34.32 -7.35 20.08
C ARG A 302 33.61 -6.00 19.93
N SER A 303 33.52 -5.27 21.04
CA SER A 303 33.23 -3.85 21.05
C SER A 303 34.31 -3.15 20.24
N SER A 304 33.98 -2.85 18.98
CA SER A 304 34.77 -2.02 18.09
C SER A 304 34.14 -0.64 18.14
N THR A 305 34.64 0.19 19.04
CA THR A 305 34.45 1.64 19.03
C THR A 305 35.14 2.18 17.77
N PRO A 306 34.47 2.91 16.86
CA PRO A 306 35.20 3.70 15.88
C PRO A 306 35.82 4.89 16.63
N GLY A 307 37.15 4.92 16.61
CA GLY A 307 37.95 6.00 17.16
C GLY A 307 37.68 7.31 16.42
N SER A 308 37.25 8.31 17.17
CA SER A 308 37.42 9.71 16.80
C SER A 308 38.92 10.03 16.92
N GLY A 309 39.61 10.06 15.78
CA GLY A 309 40.93 10.66 15.65
C GLY A 309 40.83 12.20 15.66
N PRO A 310 41.80 12.90 16.26
CA PRO A 310 41.86 14.35 16.35
C PRO A 310 42.58 14.96 15.13
N GLU A 311 42.61 16.30 15.08
CA GLU A 311 43.39 17.14 14.14
C GLU A 311 42.78 17.22 12.72
N SER A 312 42.30 18.37 12.25
CA SER A 312 43.12 19.55 12.00
C SER A 312 42.43 20.87 12.38
N ARG A 313 43.05 21.59 13.30
CA ARG A 313 43.03 23.05 13.32
C ARG A 313 44.04 23.52 12.26
N GLU A 314 43.59 24.23 11.24
CA GLU A 314 44.42 25.30 10.69
C GLU A 314 43.58 26.45 10.15
N ALA A 315 44.14 27.63 10.36
CA ALA A 315 43.53 28.93 10.33
C ALA A 315 42.92 29.32 8.97
N ARG A 316 41.70 29.88 9.01
CA ARG A 316 41.38 31.05 8.19
C ARG A 316 40.64 32.08 9.02
N LYS A 317 41.45 33.04 9.49
CA LYS A 317 41.06 34.36 9.95
C LYS A 317 40.72 35.22 8.71
N GLU A 318 39.94 36.27 8.97
CA GLU A 318 39.66 37.45 8.13
C GLU A 318 38.36 37.44 7.32
N GLY A 319 37.59 38.52 7.51
CA GLY A 319 36.58 38.95 6.54
C GLY A 319 35.12 39.02 7.01
N ARG A 320 34.81 39.25 8.29
CA ARG A 320 33.43 39.62 8.69
C ARG A 320 33.24 41.13 8.59
N GLU A 321 33.08 41.59 7.36
CA GLU A 321 32.57 42.94 7.08
C GLU A 321 31.09 43.03 7.43
N ARG A 322 30.79 44.14 8.09
CA ARG A 322 29.48 44.61 8.52
C ARG A 322 28.75 45.13 7.28
N ASN A 323 27.47 44.81 7.11
CA ASN A 323 26.49 45.77 6.59
C ASN A 323 25.03 45.28 6.69
N GLY A 324 24.21 46.10 7.35
CA GLY A 324 22.76 46.21 7.11
C GLY A 324 21.83 45.47 8.08
N PRO A 325 20.59 45.96 8.25
CA PRO A 325 20.27 47.28 8.81
C PRO A 325 19.37 47.17 10.05
N GLY A 326 19.36 48.24 10.85
CA GLY A 326 18.61 48.34 12.10
C GLY A 326 17.09 48.27 11.91
N PHE A 327 16.46 47.42 12.70
CA PHE A 327 15.03 47.47 12.98
C PHE A 327 14.81 48.25 14.30
N PRO A 328 13.92 49.26 14.34
CA PRO A 328 13.57 49.93 15.58
C PRO A 328 12.63 49.05 16.43
N PRO A 329 12.72 49.11 17.78
CA PRO A 329 11.77 48.44 18.66
C PRO A 329 10.47 49.26 18.75
N SER A 330 9.38 48.75 18.18
CA SER A 330 8.05 49.30 18.43
C SER A 330 7.44 48.67 19.69
N ARG A 331 7.04 49.55 20.59
CA ARG A 331 6.42 49.31 21.89
C ARG A 331 4.90 49.43 21.76
N ALA A 332 4.19 48.92 22.77
CA ALA A 332 2.74 49.00 23.05
C ALA A 332 1.90 47.90 22.38
N ALA A 333 1.41 46.91 23.14
CA ALA A 333 0.28 47.01 24.08
C ALA A 333 -1.04 47.30 23.36
N GLY A 334 -1.75 46.23 23.00
CA GLY A 334 -3.13 46.25 22.54
C GLY A 334 -3.71 44.85 22.73
N GLY A 335 -4.53 44.66 23.75
CA GLY A 335 -5.22 43.40 24.00
C GLY A 335 -6.33 43.20 22.99
N GLU A 336 -6.21 42.16 22.17
CA GLU A 336 -7.33 41.66 21.36
C GLU A 336 -8.15 40.68 22.18
N ARG A 337 -9.40 41.08 22.40
CA ARG A 337 -10.48 40.25 22.91
C ARG A 337 -10.70 39.08 21.96
N ALA A 338 -10.75 37.88 22.53
CA ALA A 338 -11.29 36.71 21.86
C ALA A 338 -12.76 36.96 21.50
N GLU A 339 -13.02 37.24 20.22
CA GLU A 339 -14.36 37.17 19.66
C GLU A 339 -14.84 35.72 19.66
N ARG A 340 -15.99 35.52 20.29
CA ARG A 340 -16.71 34.25 20.32
C ARG A 340 -17.21 33.93 18.91
N PRO A 341 -17.04 32.70 18.40
CA PRO A 341 -17.68 32.31 17.15
C PRO A 341 -19.20 32.31 17.33
N GLY A 342 -19.89 33.13 16.51
CA GLY A 342 -21.34 33.21 16.46
C GLY A 342 -22.00 31.92 15.95
N PRO A 343 -23.30 31.73 16.22
CA PRO A 343 -24.04 30.54 15.84
C PRO A 343 -24.12 30.37 14.32
N ARG A 344 -23.77 29.17 13.84
CA ARG A 344 -23.89 28.74 12.44
C ARG A 344 -25.34 28.92 11.96
N ALA A 345 -25.50 29.59 10.83
CA ALA A 345 -26.76 29.69 10.12
C ALA A 345 -27.26 28.29 9.68
N PRO A 346 -28.59 28.05 9.70
CA PRO A 346 -29.18 26.83 9.16
C PRO A 346 -29.00 26.78 7.63
N GLY A 347 -28.41 25.68 7.14
CA GLY A 347 -28.18 25.46 5.73
C GLY A 347 -29.49 25.32 4.92
N PRO A 348 -29.46 25.66 3.62
CA PRO A 348 -30.62 25.58 2.75
C PRO A 348 -31.10 24.13 2.58
N GLY A 349 -32.42 23.97 2.57
CA GLY A 349 -33.13 22.70 2.61
C GLY A 349 -32.81 21.76 1.46
N ARG A 350 -32.84 20.45 1.78
CA ARG A 350 -32.91 19.35 0.83
C ARG A 350 -34.10 19.57 -0.11
N GLY A 351 -33.81 19.77 -1.39
CA GLY A 351 -34.79 19.64 -2.45
C GLY A 351 -35.26 18.19 -2.62
N PRO A 352 -36.45 17.97 -3.21
CA PRO A 352 -37.04 16.65 -3.39
C PRO A 352 -36.22 15.80 -4.37
N ALA A 353 -36.21 14.50 -4.09
CA ALA A 353 -35.56 13.46 -4.87
C ALA A 353 -36.01 13.51 -6.34
N ALA A 354 -35.03 13.61 -7.23
CA ALA A 354 -35.25 13.38 -8.66
C ALA A 354 -35.57 11.90 -8.88
N GLU A 355 -36.66 11.66 -9.60
CA GLU A 355 -37.10 10.36 -10.10
C GLU A 355 -35.97 9.65 -10.85
N GLU A 356 -35.75 8.41 -10.44
CA GLU A 356 -34.88 7.41 -11.06
C GLU A 356 -35.47 6.98 -12.41
N PRO A 357 -34.78 7.18 -13.55
CA PRO A 357 -35.28 6.73 -14.84
C PRO A 357 -35.20 5.20 -14.93
N ALA A 358 -36.35 4.60 -15.26
CA ALA A 358 -36.53 3.18 -15.46
C ALA A 358 -35.45 2.57 -16.37
N HIS A 359 -34.81 1.52 -15.85
CA HIS A 359 -33.91 0.64 -16.59
C HIS A 359 -34.55 0.13 -17.88
N ALA A 360 -33.95 0.50 -19.01
CA ALA A 360 -34.21 -0.09 -20.32
C ALA A 360 -33.79 -1.57 -20.32
N ALA A 361 -34.66 -2.42 -20.84
CA ALA A 361 -34.47 -3.86 -20.97
C ALA A 361 -33.25 -4.19 -21.85
N PRO A 362 -32.51 -5.28 -21.54
CA PRO A 362 -31.39 -5.73 -22.37
C PRO A 362 -31.89 -6.33 -23.69
N SER A 363 -31.45 -5.73 -24.80
CA SER A 363 -31.57 -6.30 -26.15
C SER A 363 -30.93 -7.69 -26.20
N GLN A 364 -31.72 -8.67 -26.61
CA GLN A 364 -31.26 -10.02 -26.93
C GLN A 364 -30.32 -9.97 -28.14
N LEU A 365 -29.11 -10.50 -27.98
CA LEU A 365 -28.16 -10.74 -29.07
C LEU A 365 -28.61 -11.98 -29.88
N PRO A 366 -28.55 -11.94 -31.22
CA PRO A 366 -28.80 -13.12 -32.05
C PRO A 366 -27.64 -14.13 -31.93
N GLY A 367 -27.99 -15.40 -31.73
CA GLY A 367 -27.06 -16.51 -31.57
C GLY A 367 -26.25 -16.82 -32.84
N PRO A 368 -25.13 -17.56 -32.70
CA PRO A 368 -24.25 -17.90 -33.81
C PRO A 368 -24.90 -18.91 -34.76
N THR A 369 -24.81 -18.61 -36.06
CA THR A 369 -25.06 -19.56 -37.14
C THR A 369 -23.90 -20.54 -37.24
N ASP A 370 -24.18 -21.82 -36.99
CA ASP A 370 -23.29 -22.93 -37.33
C ASP A 370 -23.08 -22.98 -38.85
N THR A 371 -21.82 -23.16 -39.26
CA THR A 371 -21.41 -23.53 -40.63
C THR A 371 -20.64 -24.83 -40.56
#